data_AF-A0A6A6Z571-F1
#
_entry.id   AF-A0A6A6Z571-F1
#
_cell.length_a   1.000
_cell.length_b   1.000
_cell.length_c   1.000
_cell.angle_alpha   90.00
_cell.angle_beta   90.00
_cell.angle_gamma   90.00
#
_symmetry.space_group_name_H-M   'P 1'
#
loop_
_entity.id
_entity.type
_entity.pdbx_description
1 polymer ?
#
loop_
_entity_poly.entity_id
_entity_poly.type
_entity_poly.pdbx_seq_one_letter_code
_entity_poly.pdbx_strand_id
1 'polypeptide(L)'
;MVSAVLASVVQSARSAVDSIFSFIRAQGDTDYLGEAVSQLEQHSLQAADLAKKAGADEETVLATLLYDIGIFLPDASKHDAMIASDGTRVGTAGHEVLGENYLRSVGFSDKVAQLVGAHVMAKRYLAAVDPAYFDGLSAASKRSLVYQGGKFSPEEVKAAEKDPLLQQKLAVRRWDNQAKVTGAKVPDLESYKNLAVESSRRKVTLHSRSYIIPRRPTVVICVDGFDPSYLQKGIEDGIIPTLSSFVNKGFHETAEVAMPSFTNPNNVSIITGVPPAIHGIAGNYFLDREAGKDIMIVDDTLLRGSTILEQMSNVGVRIAAVTAKDKLRKILTHGLTLGKGNSVCFSSEKAASCTLEENGISDVEKLVGRPQPPQFSGELSLFVLDAGIKLLEQDRADLFYLTLSDFIQHTHAPREKESDDFYAALDARIARLVELGAKVAISGDHGMNGKCSPDGKPDVFFLQDELRPDSVGALAA
;
A
#
# COMPACT_ATOMS: atom_id res chain seq x y z
N MET A 1 -7.47 28.36 2.30
CA MET A 1 -6.21 27.88 2.90
C MET A 1 -5.80 26.62 2.15
N VAL A 2 -4.63 26.62 1.50
CA VAL A 2 -4.08 25.42 0.85
C VAL A 2 -3.83 24.40 1.96
N SER A 3 -4.60 23.29 1.95
CA SER A 3 -4.54 22.25 2.98
C SER A 3 -3.09 21.77 3.16
N ALA A 4 -2.53 22.03 4.34
CA ALA A 4 -1.19 21.60 4.69
C ALA A 4 -1.09 20.06 4.65
N VAL A 5 0.08 19.54 4.27
CA VAL A 5 0.39 18.11 4.36
C VAL A 5 0.31 17.70 5.84
N LEU A 6 -0.17 16.48 6.13
CA LEU A 6 -0.29 15.96 7.49
C LEU A 6 1.07 16.04 8.23
N ALA A 7 1.07 16.55 9.45
CA ALA A 7 2.30 16.76 10.22
C ALA A 7 3.07 15.45 10.46
N SER A 8 2.33 14.36 10.70
CA SER A 8 2.85 12.99 10.84
C SER A 8 3.62 12.53 9.58
N VAL A 9 3.07 12.79 8.40
CA VAL A 9 3.72 12.50 7.11
C VAL A 9 4.97 13.34 6.90
N VAL A 10 4.93 14.64 7.23
CA VAL A 10 6.11 15.52 7.12
C VAL A 10 7.23 15.05 8.05
N GLN A 11 6.88 14.66 9.28
CA GLN A 11 7.85 14.14 10.24
C GLN A 11 8.44 12.81 9.77
N SER A 12 7.61 11.88 9.28
CA SER A 12 8.07 10.60 8.73
C SER A 12 9.05 10.82 7.56
N ALA A 13 8.67 11.68 6.62
CA ALA A 13 9.51 12.03 5.47
C ALA A 13 10.86 12.64 5.90
N ARG A 14 10.87 13.53 6.90
CA ARG A 14 12.12 14.09 7.47
C ARG A 14 12.99 13.00 8.07
N SER A 15 12.43 12.14 8.90
CA SER A 15 13.16 11.02 9.52
C SER A 15 13.73 10.05 8.49
N ALA A 16 12.96 9.69 7.46
CA ALA A 16 13.44 8.85 6.37
C ALA A 16 14.61 9.48 5.60
N VAL A 17 14.50 10.77 5.26
CA VAL A 17 15.58 11.51 4.58
C VAL A 17 16.81 11.64 5.48
N ASP A 18 16.63 11.90 6.77
CA ASP A 18 17.72 11.94 7.75
C ASP A 18 18.45 10.59 7.84
N SER A 19 17.73 9.47 7.82
CA SER A 19 18.31 8.13 7.77
C SER A 19 19.06 7.87 6.46
N ILE A 20 18.47 8.21 5.31
CA ILE A 20 19.15 8.10 4.00
C ILE A 20 20.44 8.90 4.01
N PHE A 21 20.39 10.13 4.48
CA PHE A 21 21.54 11.04 4.50
C PHE A 21 22.60 10.59 5.51
N SER A 22 22.22 9.92 6.60
CA SER A 22 23.17 9.35 7.54
C SER A 22 23.86 8.10 6.98
N PHE A 23 23.14 7.23 6.26
CA PHE A 23 23.74 6.10 5.53
C PHE A 23 24.73 6.56 4.47
N ILE A 24 24.33 7.58 3.71
CA ILE A 24 25.17 8.27 2.74
C ILE A 24 26.44 8.78 3.45
N ARG A 25 26.33 9.62 4.48
CA ARG A 25 27.53 10.13 5.21
C ARG A 25 28.42 9.04 5.79
N ALA A 26 27.85 8.00 6.39
CA ALA A 26 28.60 6.95 7.07
C ALA A 26 29.50 6.14 6.14
N GLN A 27 29.15 6.05 4.85
CA GLN A 27 29.98 5.39 3.83
C GLN A 27 30.77 6.39 2.97
N GLY A 28 30.72 7.69 3.28
CA GLY A 28 31.36 8.72 2.49
C GLY A 28 32.87 8.76 2.51
N ASP A 29 33.49 8.13 3.51
CA ASP A 29 34.95 8.09 3.66
C ASP A 29 35.60 6.80 3.11
N THR A 30 34.86 5.98 2.34
CA THR A 30 35.38 4.74 1.73
C THR A 30 35.69 4.92 0.23
N ASP A 31 36.70 4.19 -0.26
CA ASP A 31 37.12 4.21 -1.67
C ASP A 31 36.01 3.71 -2.60
N TYR A 32 35.71 4.45 -3.69
CA TYR A 32 34.79 3.99 -4.73
C TYR A 32 35.42 2.92 -5.61
N LEU A 33 35.17 1.64 -5.34
CA LEU A 33 35.57 0.50 -6.20
C LEU A 33 37.05 0.53 -6.65
N GLY A 34 37.95 1.06 -5.82
CA GLY A 34 39.38 1.21 -6.11
C GLY A 34 39.79 2.44 -6.94
N GLU A 35 38.89 3.39 -7.18
CA GLU A 35 39.18 4.70 -7.79
C GLU A 35 39.49 5.75 -6.68
N ALA A 36 40.39 6.70 -6.94
CA ALA A 36 40.84 7.74 -5.98
C ALA A 36 39.81 8.88 -5.82
N VAL A 37 38.54 8.52 -5.68
CA VAL A 37 37.39 9.41 -5.45
C VAL A 37 36.54 8.78 -4.36
N SER A 38 36.15 9.57 -3.36
CA SER A 38 35.24 9.08 -2.31
C SER A 38 33.85 8.81 -2.89
N GLN A 39 33.20 7.72 -2.43
CA GLN A 39 31.89 7.29 -2.96
C GLN A 39 30.80 8.38 -2.91
N LEU A 40 30.96 9.39 -2.05
CA LEU A 40 29.84 10.22 -1.61
C LEU A 40 30.01 11.72 -1.83
N GLU A 41 31.11 12.30 -1.36
CA GLU A 41 31.27 13.76 -1.42
C GLU A 41 31.55 14.27 -2.84
N GLN A 42 32.08 13.41 -3.71
CA GLN A 42 32.41 13.79 -5.07
C GLN A 42 31.50 13.13 -6.10
N HIS A 43 31.22 11.82 -6.03
CA HIS A 43 30.51 11.15 -7.13
C HIS A 43 29.00 11.45 -7.17
N SER A 44 28.24 11.06 -6.15
CA SER A 44 26.78 11.28 -6.13
C SER A 44 26.39 12.77 -6.15
N LEU A 45 27.12 13.63 -5.43
CA LEU A 45 26.88 15.08 -5.42
C LEU A 45 27.24 15.76 -6.75
N GLN A 46 28.32 15.35 -7.44
CA GLN A 46 28.62 15.84 -8.79
C GLN A 46 27.57 15.38 -9.80
N ALA A 47 27.13 14.13 -9.73
CA ALA A 47 26.11 13.62 -10.65
C ALA A 47 24.81 14.43 -10.50
N ALA A 48 24.36 14.66 -9.26
CA ALA A 48 23.17 15.48 -8.98
C ALA A 48 23.34 16.95 -9.43
N ASP A 49 24.51 17.54 -9.23
CA ASP A 49 24.80 18.91 -9.68
C ASP A 49 24.84 19.02 -11.21
N LEU A 50 25.40 18.02 -11.90
CA LEU A 50 25.35 17.92 -13.37
C LEU A 50 23.91 17.79 -13.88
N ALA A 51 23.08 16.96 -13.24
CA ALA A 51 21.66 16.83 -13.57
C ALA A 51 20.93 18.17 -13.42
N LYS A 52 21.18 18.88 -12.31
CA LYS A 52 20.60 20.20 -12.04
C LYS A 52 21.04 21.24 -13.07
N LYS A 53 22.33 21.30 -13.41
CA LYS A 53 22.87 22.19 -14.46
C LYS A 53 22.34 21.88 -15.84
N ALA A 54 22.02 20.62 -16.13
CA ALA A 54 21.39 20.19 -17.37
C ALA A 54 19.88 20.53 -17.44
N GLY A 55 19.29 21.12 -16.40
CA GLY A 55 17.87 21.47 -16.36
C GLY A 55 16.94 20.28 -16.14
N ALA A 56 17.46 19.19 -15.57
CA ALA A 56 16.62 18.03 -15.20
C ALA A 56 15.59 18.43 -14.14
N ASP A 57 14.43 17.76 -14.16
CA ASP A 57 13.41 17.98 -13.14
C ASP A 57 13.86 17.46 -11.76
N GLU A 58 13.20 17.95 -10.72
CA GLU A 58 13.51 17.69 -9.31
C GLU A 58 13.62 16.19 -8.97
N GLU A 59 12.72 15.35 -9.48
CA GLU A 59 12.73 13.91 -9.21
C GLU A 59 13.92 13.23 -9.89
N THR A 60 14.30 13.68 -11.10
CA THR A 60 15.49 13.17 -11.79
C THR A 60 16.78 13.63 -11.13
N VAL A 61 16.86 14.87 -10.64
CA VAL A 61 18.01 15.34 -9.85
C VAL A 61 18.16 14.50 -8.57
N LEU A 62 17.06 14.27 -7.87
CA LEU A 62 17.04 13.47 -6.64
C LEU A 62 17.37 12.00 -6.89
N ALA A 63 16.87 11.39 -7.96
CA ALA A 63 17.27 10.05 -8.36
C ALA A 63 18.77 9.97 -8.70
N THR A 64 19.32 11.02 -9.31
CA THR A 64 20.77 11.11 -9.61
C THR A 64 21.61 11.32 -8.34
N LEU A 65 21.04 11.88 -7.27
CA LEU A 65 21.71 11.92 -5.97
C LEU A 65 21.71 10.54 -5.29
N LEU A 66 20.68 9.73 -5.52
CA LEU A 66 20.38 8.52 -4.75
C LEU A 66 20.60 7.21 -5.53
N TYR A 67 21.15 7.23 -6.76
CA TYR A 67 21.19 6.03 -7.62
C TYR A 67 21.98 4.86 -7.01
N ASP A 68 22.99 5.15 -6.18
CA ASP A 68 23.80 4.16 -5.46
C ASP A 68 23.32 3.90 -4.02
N ILE A 69 22.14 4.39 -3.60
CA ILE A 69 21.67 4.25 -2.21
C ILE A 69 21.65 2.80 -1.73
N GLY A 70 21.39 1.85 -2.62
CA GLY A 70 21.39 0.42 -2.31
C GLY A 70 22.74 -0.12 -1.83
N ILE A 71 23.85 0.57 -2.11
CA ILE A 71 25.18 0.23 -1.57
C ILE A 71 25.31 0.68 -0.11
N PHE A 72 24.66 1.80 0.23
CA PHE A 72 24.80 2.45 1.54
C PHE A 72 23.89 1.85 2.61
N LEU A 73 22.87 1.10 2.22
CA LEU A 73 21.92 0.50 3.15
C LEU A 73 22.60 -0.55 4.04
N PRO A 74 22.22 -0.66 5.33
CA PRO A 74 22.79 -1.68 6.22
C PRO A 74 22.64 -3.11 5.68
N ASP A 75 21.51 -3.40 5.02
CA ASP A 75 21.22 -4.70 4.41
C ASP A 75 22.07 -5.00 3.16
N ALA A 76 22.77 -4.02 2.59
CA ALA A 76 23.70 -4.24 1.48
C ALA A 76 24.80 -5.25 1.83
N SER A 77 25.16 -5.36 3.11
CA SER A 77 26.12 -6.34 3.64
C SER A 77 25.66 -7.80 3.53
N LYS A 78 24.35 -8.03 3.34
CA LYS A 78 23.75 -9.37 3.18
C LYS A 78 23.72 -9.85 1.73
N HIS A 79 24.03 -8.97 0.78
CA HIS A 79 24.07 -9.31 -0.65
C HIS A 79 25.47 -9.74 -1.07
N ASP A 80 25.53 -10.67 -2.03
CA ASP A 80 26.78 -11.21 -2.53
C ASP A 80 27.66 -10.12 -3.13
N ALA A 81 28.91 -10.05 -2.64
CA ALA A 81 29.94 -9.24 -3.27
C ALA A 81 30.27 -9.83 -4.64
N MET A 82 30.31 -8.98 -5.67
CA MET A 82 30.82 -9.39 -6.98
C MET A 82 32.34 -9.42 -6.89
N ILE A 83 32.93 -10.62 -6.96
CA ILE A 83 34.39 -10.83 -6.88
C ILE A 83 34.90 -11.32 -8.23
N ALA A 84 35.90 -10.64 -8.77
CA ALA A 84 36.60 -11.05 -9.98
C ALA A 84 37.44 -12.32 -9.74
N SER A 85 37.82 -13.02 -10.81
CA SER A 85 38.63 -14.25 -10.73
C SER A 85 40.00 -14.05 -10.07
N ASP A 86 40.48 -12.81 -9.99
CA ASP A 86 41.72 -12.40 -9.31
C ASP A 86 41.51 -12.02 -7.83
N GLY A 87 40.30 -12.17 -7.30
CA GLY A 87 39.93 -11.81 -5.92
C GLY A 87 39.51 -10.35 -5.72
N THR A 88 39.52 -9.52 -6.76
CA THR A 88 39.16 -8.10 -6.65
C THR A 88 37.65 -7.91 -6.51
N ARG A 89 37.20 -7.12 -5.52
CA ARG A 89 35.78 -6.72 -5.43
C ARG A 89 35.44 -5.73 -6.55
N VAL A 90 34.45 -6.08 -7.37
CA VAL A 90 34.02 -5.29 -8.55
C VAL A 90 32.60 -4.73 -8.43
N GLY A 91 31.89 -5.01 -7.33
CA GLY A 91 30.57 -4.44 -7.04
C GLY A 91 29.79 -5.18 -5.95
N THR A 92 28.53 -4.80 -5.78
CA THR A 92 27.51 -5.48 -4.95
C THR A 92 26.35 -5.89 -5.86
N ALA A 93 25.99 -7.17 -5.87
CA ALA A 93 24.92 -7.66 -6.74
C ALA A 93 23.54 -7.18 -6.28
N GLY A 94 22.72 -6.66 -7.21
CA GLY A 94 21.33 -6.31 -6.95
C GLY A 94 21.10 -5.04 -6.12
N HIS A 95 22.12 -4.21 -5.91
CA HIS A 95 22.00 -2.97 -5.15
C HIS A 95 21.04 -1.97 -5.81
N GLU A 96 20.91 -2.00 -7.14
CA GLU A 96 19.94 -1.20 -7.89
C GLU A 96 18.50 -1.56 -7.50
N VAL A 97 18.21 -2.85 -7.38
CA VAL A 97 16.90 -3.36 -6.97
C VAL A 97 16.64 -3.07 -5.49
N LEU A 98 17.67 -3.24 -4.65
CA LEU A 98 17.58 -2.93 -3.22
C LEU A 98 17.29 -1.43 -3.00
N GLY A 99 18.00 -0.55 -3.71
CA GLY A 99 17.79 0.89 -3.65
C GLY A 99 16.43 1.33 -4.16
N GLU A 100 15.98 0.78 -5.30
CA GLU A 100 14.62 1.03 -5.81
C GLU A 100 13.54 0.64 -4.78
N ASN A 101 13.62 -0.57 -4.24
CA ASN A 101 12.62 -1.08 -3.30
C ASN A 101 12.62 -0.29 -1.99
N TYR A 102 13.80 0.06 -1.49
CA TYR A 102 13.94 0.87 -0.28
C TYR A 102 13.36 2.28 -0.45
N LEU A 103 13.63 2.95 -1.58
CA LEU A 103 13.08 4.28 -1.82
C LEU A 103 11.56 4.27 -1.96
N ARG A 104 10.99 3.22 -2.58
CA ARG A 104 9.53 3.03 -2.61
C ARG A 104 8.97 2.86 -1.19
N SER A 105 9.60 2.03 -0.36
CA SER A 105 9.09 1.74 0.99
C SER A 105 9.12 2.94 1.92
N VAL A 106 10.02 3.90 1.69
CA VAL A 106 10.10 5.16 2.46
C VAL A 106 9.42 6.36 1.78
N GLY A 107 8.59 6.10 0.76
CA GLY A 107 7.66 7.09 0.22
C GLY A 107 8.14 7.94 -0.97
N PHE A 108 9.34 7.67 -1.51
CA PHE A 108 9.75 8.33 -2.75
C PHE A 108 8.88 7.86 -3.91
N SER A 109 8.74 8.74 -4.91
CA SER A 109 7.90 8.43 -6.05
C SER A 109 8.45 7.28 -6.89
N ASP A 110 7.54 6.62 -7.61
CA ASP A 110 7.89 5.62 -8.62
C ASP A 110 8.93 6.11 -9.61
N LYS A 111 8.89 7.38 -9.99
CA LYS A 111 9.88 7.93 -10.93
C LYS A 111 11.26 7.92 -10.28
N VAL A 112 11.40 8.45 -9.06
CA VAL A 112 12.69 8.45 -8.35
C VAL A 112 13.20 7.02 -8.20
N ALA A 113 12.35 6.12 -7.70
CA ALA A 113 12.73 4.73 -7.45
C ALA A 113 13.13 3.98 -8.73
N GLN A 114 12.36 4.12 -9.83
CA GLN A 114 12.70 3.48 -11.12
C GLN A 114 13.97 4.04 -11.75
N LEU A 115 14.25 5.33 -11.57
CA LEU A 115 15.49 5.93 -12.06
C LEU A 115 16.70 5.41 -11.28
N VAL A 116 16.56 5.28 -9.95
CA VAL A 116 17.57 4.66 -9.08
C VAL A 116 17.80 3.20 -9.45
N GLY A 117 16.75 2.40 -9.62
CA GLY A 117 16.87 0.97 -9.99
C GLY A 117 17.37 0.70 -11.40
N ALA A 118 17.43 1.71 -12.27
CA ALA A 118 17.73 1.53 -13.68
C ALA A 118 19.20 1.75 -14.07
N HIS A 119 20.08 2.16 -13.17
CA HIS A 119 21.45 2.55 -13.58
C HIS A 119 22.25 1.36 -14.16
N VAL A 120 22.05 0.12 -13.69
CA VAL A 120 22.63 -1.09 -14.30
C VAL A 120 22.05 -1.34 -15.69
N MET A 121 20.72 -1.32 -15.81
CA MET A 121 20.00 -1.45 -17.07
C MET A 121 20.49 -0.42 -18.11
N ALA A 122 20.56 0.85 -17.73
CA ALA A 122 21.01 1.95 -18.57
C ALA A 122 22.48 1.77 -19.02
N LYS A 123 23.35 1.23 -18.15
CA LYS A 123 24.74 0.90 -18.52
C LYS A 123 24.78 -0.16 -19.63
N ARG A 124 23.99 -1.23 -19.48
CA ARG A 124 23.93 -2.34 -20.46
C ARG A 124 23.37 -1.85 -21.81
N TYR A 125 22.34 -1.01 -21.77
CA TYR A 125 21.74 -0.39 -22.95
C TYR A 125 22.76 0.50 -23.69
N LEU A 126 23.36 1.49 -23.00
CA LEU A 126 24.31 2.42 -23.63
C LEU A 126 25.53 1.69 -24.20
N ALA A 127 26.04 0.68 -23.50
CA ALA A 127 27.15 -0.14 -23.98
C ALA A 127 26.83 -0.94 -25.27
N ALA A 128 25.56 -1.20 -25.53
CA ALA A 128 25.09 -1.89 -26.74
C ALA A 128 24.89 -0.93 -27.92
N VAL A 129 24.31 0.25 -27.68
CA VAL A 129 23.90 1.18 -28.76
C VAL A 129 24.88 2.31 -29.04
N ASP A 130 25.83 2.56 -28.14
CA ASP A 130 26.81 3.66 -28.23
C ASP A 130 28.23 3.11 -28.01
N PRO A 131 28.98 2.82 -29.09
CA PRO A 131 30.36 2.33 -28.98
C PRO A 131 31.29 3.30 -28.25
N ALA A 132 31.12 4.61 -28.45
CA ALA A 132 31.95 5.63 -27.81
C ALA A 132 31.72 5.65 -26.29
N TYR A 133 30.47 5.49 -25.87
CA TYR A 133 30.14 5.29 -24.45
C TYR A 133 30.83 4.06 -23.87
N PHE A 134 30.76 2.91 -24.57
CA PHE A 134 31.39 1.67 -24.09
C PHE A 134 32.91 1.84 -23.94
N ASP A 135 33.55 2.46 -24.92
CA ASP A 135 35.00 2.68 -24.91
C ASP A 135 35.42 3.61 -23.77
N GLY A 136 34.60 4.63 -23.47
CA GLY A 136 34.79 5.58 -22.37
C GLY A 136 34.55 5.05 -20.96
N LEU A 137 34.02 3.83 -20.79
CA LEU A 137 33.84 3.23 -19.46
C LEU A 137 35.19 2.96 -18.76
N SER A 138 35.24 3.22 -17.44
CA SER A 138 36.40 2.85 -16.62
C SER A 138 36.63 1.33 -16.62
N ALA A 139 37.86 0.89 -16.34
CA ALA A 139 38.19 -0.53 -16.29
C ALA A 139 37.31 -1.30 -15.28
N ALA A 140 37.02 -0.70 -14.13
CA ALA A 140 36.09 -1.26 -13.13
C ALA A 140 34.65 -1.39 -13.69
N SER A 141 34.18 -0.38 -14.43
CA SER A 141 32.84 -0.39 -15.05
C SER A 141 32.71 -1.45 -16.15
N LYS A 142 33.76 -1.67 -16.95
CA LYS A 142 33.82 -2.74 -17.96
C LYS A 142 33.80 -4.12 -17.32
N ARG A 143 34.51 -4.33 -16.20
CA ARG A 143 34.49 -5.58 -15.44
C ARG A 143 33.10 -5.87 -14.86
N SER A 144 32.50 -4.91 -14.14
CA SER A 144 31.19 -5.10 -13.52
C SER A 144 30.07 -5.33 -14.55
N LEU A 145 30.19 -4.76 -15.75
CA LEU A 145 29.23 -5.01 -16.84
C LEU A 145 29.11 -6.49 -17.19
N VAL A 146 30.20 -7.27 -17.14
CA VAL A 146 30.19 -8.71 -17.43
C VAL A 146 29.34 -9.46 -16.40
N TYR A 147 29.52 -9.14 -15.11
CA TYR A 147 28.77 -9.74 -14.00
C TYR A 147 27.30 -9.32 -13.95
N GLN A 148 26.95 -8.23 -14.64
CA GLN A 148 25.59 -7.70 -14.72
C GLN A 148 24.82 -8.18 -15.96
N GLY A 149 25.34 -9.18 -16.68
CA GLY A 149 24.69 -9.76 -17.87
C GLY A 149 25.14 -9.15 -19.20
N GLY A 150 26.21 -8.35 -19.22
CA GLY A 150 26.82 -7.84 -20.45
C GLY A 150 25.99 -6.77 -21.17
N LYS A 151 26.39 -6.46 -22.40
CA LYS A 151 25.64 -5.55 -23.29
C LYS A 151 24.25 -6.11 -23.58
N PHE A 152 23.27 -5.24 -23.76
CA PHE A 152 21.94 -5.66 -24.21
C PHE A 152 21.98 -6.34 -25.58
N SER A 153 21.13 -7.36 -25.74
CA SER A 153 20.77 -7.92 -27.05
C SER A 153 19.89 -6.95 -27.85
N PRO A 154 19.75 -7.12 -29.18
CA PRO A 154 18.82 -6.33 -29.98
C PRO A 154 17.37 -6.38 -29.48
N GLU A 155 16.94 -7.50 -28.90
CA GLU A 155 15.61 -7.67 -28.31
C GLU A 155 15.48 -6.90 -26.99
N GLU A 156 16.50 -6.94 -26.13
CA GLU A 156 16.54 -6.16 -24.89
C GLU A 156 16.53 -4.65 -25.18
N VAL A 157 17.25 -4.19 -26.22
CA VAL A 157 17.20 -2.79 -26.69
C VAL A 157 15.78 -2.40 -27.09
N LYS A 158 15.12 -3.18 -27.97
CA LYS A 158 13.74 -2.91 -28.40
C LYS A 158 12.73 -2.95 -27.25
N ALA A 159 12.98 -3.78 -26.23
CA ALA A 159 12.13 -3.82 -25.05
C ALA A 159 12.31 -2.55 -24.21
N ALA A 160 13.55 -2.11 -24.01
CA ALA A 160 13.86 -0.88 -23.26
C ALA A 160 13.36 0.39 -23.95
N GLU A 161 13.34 0.44 -25.29
CA GLU A 161 12.80 1.56 -26.06
C GLU A 161 11.30 1.83 -25.83
N LYS A 162 10.56 0.88 -25.24
CA LYS A 162 9.16 1.04 -24.85
C LYS A 162 8.98 1.77 -23.52
N ASP A 163 10.05 1.96 -22.76
CA ASP A 163 10.02 2.59 -21.44
C ASP A 163 9.90 4.12 -21.56
N PRO A 164 8.83 4.74 -21.05
CA PRO A 164 8.64 6.19 -21.13
C PRO A 164 9.67 6.99 -20.34
N LEU A 165 10.39 6.37 -19.40
CA LEU A 165 11.46 6.98 -18.61
C LEU A 165 12.86 6.68 -19.17
N LEU A 166 12.98 5.99 -20.32
CA LEU A 166 14.27 5.55 -20.85
C LEU A 166 15.27 6.72 -20.92
N GLN A 167 14.89 7.85 -21.50
CA GLN A 167 15.83 8.97 -21.69
C GLN A 167 16.37 9.52 -20.36
N GLN A 168 15.53 9.60 -19.33
CA GLN A 168 15.95 9.99 -17.99
C GLN A 168 16.87 8.92 -17.38
N LYS A 169 16.56 7.63 -17.52
CA LYS A 169 17.42 6.52 -17.04
C LYS A 169 18.81 6.58 -17.69
N LEU A 170 18.87 6.84 -18.99
CA LEU A 170 20.13 7.02 -19.72
C LEU A 170 20.88 8.29 -19.28
N ALA A 171 20.17 9.38 -19.00
CA ALA A 171 20.77 10.63 -18.53
C ALA A 171 21.43 10.46 -17.15
N VAL A 172 20.74 9.82 -16.19
CA VAL A 172 21.31 9.48 -14.87
C VAL A 172 22.64 8.76 -15.03
N ARG A 173 22.69 7.71 -15.88
CA ARG A 173 23.91 6.93 -16.09
C ARG A 173 25.02 7.73 -16.77
N ARG A 174 24.68 8.68 -17.66
CA ARG A 174 25.67 9.57 -18.28
C ARG A 174 26.28 10.54 -17.25
N TRP A 175 25.47 11.11 -16.36
CA TRP A 175 25.97 12.00 -15.30
C TRP A 175 26.82 11.24 -14.28
N ASP A 176 26.43 10.02 -13.91
CA ASP A 176 27.24 9.12 -13.09
C ASP A 176 28.64 8.91 -13.71
N ASN A 177 28.75 8.61 -15.00
CA ASN A 177 30.08 8.49 -15.65
C ASN A 177 30.88 9.81 -15.67
N GLN A 178 30.22 10.96 -15.79
CA GLN A 178 30.87 12.28 -15.82
C GLN A 178 31.33 12.74 -14.43
N ALA A 179 30.69 12.24 -13.37
CA ALA A 179 30.87 12.66 -12.00
C ALA A 179 32.12 12.07 -11.32
N LYS A 180 33.28 12.16 -11.99
CA LYS A 180 34.56 11.59 -11.53
C LYS A 180 35.68 12.61 -11.52
N VAL A 181 35.33 13.88 -11.32
CA VAL A 181 36.29 14.99 -11.39
C VAL A 181 36.83 15.28 -9.98
N THR A 182 38.10 14.94 -9.75
CA THR A 182 38.77 15.23 -8.48
C THR A 182 38.77 16.72 -8.18
N GLY A 183 38.30 17.10 -6.99
CA GLY A 183 38.30 18.49 -6.52
C GLY A 183 37.20 19.39 -7.09
N ALA A 184 36.19 18.84 -7.76
CA ALA A 184 35.04 19.62 -8.20
C ALA A 184 34.27 20.21 -7.00
N LYS A 185 33.88 21.48 -7.10
CA LYS A 185 33.04 22.16 -6.10
C LYS A 185 31.58 21.97 -6.46
N VAL A 186 30.83 21.32 -5.57
CA VAL A 186 29.41 21.00 -5.73
C VAL A 186 28.63 21.36 -4.48
N PRO A 187 27.30 21.54 -4.56
CA PRO A 187 26.45 21.69 -3.38
C PRO A 187 26.59 20.49 -2.44
N ASP A 188 26.49 20.74 -1.14
CA ASP A 188 26.50 19.69 -0.13
C ASP A 188 25.19 18.89 -0.13
N LEU A 189 25.18 17.79 0.64
CA LEU A 189 24.02 16.92 0.76
C LEU A 189 22.80 17.65 1.37
N GLU A 190 23.01 18.53 2.34
CA GLU A 190 21.93 19.28 3.01
C GLU A 190 21.18 20.21 2.04
N SER A 191 21.85 20.70 0.99
CA SER A 191 21.24 21.50 -0.08
C SER A 191 20.11 20.76 -0.81
N TYR A 192 20.07 19.41 -0.75
CA TYR A 192 19.03 18.58 -1.36
C TYR A 192 17.95 18.10 -0.37
N LYS A 193 18.08 18.40 0.92
CA LYS A 193 17.21 17.84 1.97
C LYS A 193 15.74 18.21 1.80
N ASN A 194 15.47 19.49 1.56
CA ASN A 194 14.09 19.96 1.38
C ASN A 194 13.47 19.30 0.14
N LEU A 195 14.23 19.20 -0.96
CA LEU A 195 13.80 18.52 -2.17
C LEU A 195 13.42 17.05 -1.90
N ALA A 196 14.29 16.33 -1.18
CA ALA A 196 14.07 14.93 -0.82
C ALA A 196 12.80 14.76 0.04
N VAL A 197 12.63 15.59 1.07
CA VAL A 197 11.44 15.57 1.95
C VAL A 197 10.17 15.90 1.18
N GLU A 198 10.22 16.82 0.22
CA GLU A 198 9.06 17.17 -0.59
C GLU A 198 8.67 16.10 -1.60
N SER A 199 9.65 15.36 -2.12
CA SER A 199 9.42 14.27 -3.06
C SER A 199 8.86 13.02 -2.37
N SER A 200 9.22 12.75 -1.11
CA SER A 200 8.84 11.53 -0.39
C SER A 200 7.45 11.56 0.28
N ARG A 201 6.66 12.62 0.06
CA ARG A 201 5.41 12.89 0.79
C ARG A 201 4.18 13.18 -0.08
N ARG A 202 4.21 12.84 -1.37
CA ARG A 202 3.12 13.20 -2.32
C ARG A 202 2.13 12.07 -2.57
N LYS A 203 2.64 10.85 -2.78
CA LYS A 203 1.86 9.69 -3.18
C LYS A 203 2.59 8.42 -2.77
N VAL A 204 1.84 7.34 -2.63
CA VAL A 204 2.37 5.97 -2.55
C VAL A 204 1.90 5.21 -3.78
N THR A 205 2.67 4.22 -4.22
CA THR A 205 2.25 3.33 -5.31
C THR A 205 2.15 1.92 -4.80
N LEU A 206 1.06 1.26 -5.17
CA LEU A 206 0.83 -0.15 -4.86
C LEU A 206 0.14 -0.81 -6.05
N HIS A 207 0.65 -1.97 -6.45
CA HIS A 207 0.09 -2.76 -7.55
C HIS A 207 -0.14 -1.96 -8.84
N SER A 208 0.84 -1.14 -9.25
CA SER A 208 0.79 -0.25 -10.41
C SER A 208 -0.28 0.86 -10.33
N ARG A 209 -0.82 1.14 -9.14
CA ARG A 209 -1.76 2.24 -8.88
C ARG A 209 -1.13 3.26 -7.95
N SER A 210 -1.23 4.54 -8.29
CA SER A 210 -0.77 5.63 -7.41
C SER A 210 -1.91 6.18 -6.56
N TYR A 211 -1.66 6.32 -5.26
CA TYR A 211 -2.59 6.85 -4.27
C TYR A 211 -2.01 8.14 -3.68
N ILE A 212 -2.79 9.22 -3.77
CA ILE A 212 -2.38 10.51 -3.20
C ILE A 212 -2.53 10.45 -1.68
N ILE A 213 -1.51 10.92 -0.95
CA ILE A 213 -1.56 10.99 0.50
C ILE A 213 -2.69 11.94 0.94
N PRO A 214 -3.58 11.53 1.87
CA PRO A 214 -4.67 12.38 2.32
C PRO A 214 -4.16 13.67 2.96
N ARG A 215 -4.86 14.79 2.72
CA ARG A 215 -4.52 16.11 3.30
C ARG A 215 -5.42 16.53 4.46
N ARG A 216 -6.45 15.73 4.72
CA ARG A 216 -7.42 15.84 5.81
C ARG A 216 -7.91 14.43 6.15
N PRO A 217 -8.51 14.22 7.33
CA PRO A 217 -9.04 12.91 7.69
C PRO A 217 -9.91 12.33 6.57
N THR A 218 -9.61 11.11 6.16
CA THR A 218 -10.31 10.40 5.08
C THR A 218 -10.86 9.10 5.63
N VAL A 219 -12.18 8.90 5.49
CA VAL A 219 -12.88 7.75 6.05
C VAL A 219 -13.51 6.95 4.92
N VAL A 220 -13.10 5.70 4.80
CA VAL A 220 -13.68 4.72 3.87
C VAL A 220 -14.52 3.76 4.68
N ILE A 221 -15.79 3.63 4.33
CA ILE A 221 -16.76 2.76 5.00
C ILE A 221 -17.18 1.65 4.05
N CYS A 222 -16.97 0.40 4.45
CA CYS A 222 -17.52 -0.77 3.77
C CYS A 222 -18.76 -1.22 4.52
N VAL A 223 -19.94 -0.95 3.96
CA VAL A 223 -21.22 -1.45 4.46
C VAL A 223 -21.41 -2.84 3.88
N ASP A 224 -21.15 -3.86 4.70
CA ASP A 224 -21.22 -5.26 4.29
C ASP A 224 -22.66 -5.64 3.84
N GLY A 225 -22.79 -6.32 2.70
CA GLY A 225 -24.08 -6.67 2.11
C GLY A 225 -24.92 -5.49 1.57
N PHE A 226 -24.29 -4.33 1.30
CA PHE A 226 -24.98 -3.11 0.86
C PHE A 226 -25.48 -3.17 -0.59
N ASP A 227 -26.60 -3.85 -0.77
CA ASP A 227 -27.35 -3.82 -2.01
C ASP A 227 -27.82 -2.39 -2.37
N PRO A 228 -27.70 -1.94 -3.63
CA PRO A 228 -28.16 -0.61 -4.04
C PRO A 228 -29.62 -0.30 -3.70
N SER A 229 -30.48 -1.31 -3.53
CA SER A 229 -31.88 -1.10 -3.15
C SER A 229 -32.06 -0.53 -1.75
N TYR A 230 -31.15 -0.75 -0.80
CA TYR A 230 -31.18 -0.11 0.52
C TYR A 230 -30.95 1.40 0.39
N LEU A 231 -29.98 1.81 -0.42
CA LEU A 231 -29.71 3.22 -0.71
C LEU A 231 -30.91 3.87 -1.42
N GLN A 232 -31.43 3.22 -2.47
CA GLN A 232 -32.53 3.76 -3.25
C GLN A 232 -33.77 3.99 -2.37
N LYS A 233 -34.25 2.95 -1.68
CA LYS A 233 -35.46 3.02 -0.87
C LYS A 233 -35.30 3.96 0.33
N GLY A 234 -34.14 3.94 0.98
CA GLY A 234 -33.87 4.86 2.07
C GLY A 234 -33.92 6.33 1.66
N ILE A 235 -33.49 6.65 0.42
CA ILE A 235 -33.62 8.00 -0.14
C ILE A 235 -35.08 8.34 -0.46
N GLU A 236 -35.82 7.41 -1.10
CA GLU A 236 -37.25 7.58 -1.41
C GLU A 236 -38.06 7.88 -0.14
N ASP A 237 -37.75 7.20 0.95
CA ASP A 237 -38.48 7.28 2.22
C ASP A 237 -37.92 8.39 3.15
N GLY A 238 -36.82 9.05 2.76
CA GLY A 238 -36.25 10.19 3.47
C GLY A 238 -35.51 9.85 4.77
N ILE A 239 -35.15 8.59 5.00
CA ILE A 239 -34.52 8.12 6.25
C ILE A 239 -32.98 8.27 6.27
N ILE A 240 -32.35 8.47 5.11
CA ILE A 240 -30.90 8.63 4.95
C ILE A 240 -30.52 9.95 4.23
N PRO A 241 -30.80 11.11 4.84
CA PRO A 241 -30.60 12.42 4.22
C PRO A 241 -29.13 12.72 3.88
N THR A 242 -28.17 12.18 4.62
CA THR A 242 -26.73 12.41 4.37
C THR A 242 -26.27 11.67 3.12
N LEU A 243 -26.62 10.39 3.00
CA LEU A 243 -26.38 9.58 1.81
C LEU A 243 -27.10 10.17 0.59
N SER A 244 -28.35 10.63 0.75
CA SER A 244 -29.06 11.38 -0.29
C SER A 244 -28.28 12.60 -0.77
N SER A 245 -27.67 13.36 0.15
CA SER A 245 -26.81 14.49 -0.21
C SER A 245 -25.54 14.05 -0.96
N PHE A 246 -24.94 12.90 -0.63
CA PHE A 246 -23.80 12.36 -1.36
C PHE A 246 -24.15 12.01 -2.80
N VAL A 247 -25.33 11.40 -3.03
CA VAL A 247 -25.82 11.11 -4.38
C VAL A 247 -26.08 12.39 -5.17
N ASN A 248 -26.73 13.38 -4.55
CA ASN A 248 -27.18 14.58 -5.26
C ASN A 248 -26.10 15.66 -5.44
N LYS A 249 -25.09 15.71 -4.55
CA LYS A 249 -24.09 16.79 -4.50
C LYS A 249 -22.65 16.29 -4.50
N GLY A 250 -22.44 14.98 -4.37
CA GLY A 250 -21.14 14.33 -4.34
C GLY A 250 -20.89 13.50 -5.60
N PHE A 251 -20.34 12.32 -5.40
CA PHE A 251 -20.13 11.31 -6.44
C PHE A 251 -20.84 10.03 -6.01
N HIS A 252 -21.59 9.45 -6.94
CA HIS A 252 -22.28 8.18 -6.75
C HIS A 252 -22.23 7.39 -8.05
N GLU A 253 -21.81 6.13 -7.96
CA GLU A 253 -21.84 5.16 -9.04
C GLU A 253 -22.07 3.76 -8.45
N THR A 254 -22.59 2.86 -9.28
CA THR A 254 -22.66 1.43 -8.93
C THR A 254 -21.38 0.73 -9.40
N ALA A 255 -20.72 0.03 -8.48
CA ALA A 255 -19.50 -0.72 -8.76
C ALA A 255 -19.76 -2.22 -8.89
N GLU A 256 -18.97 -2.89 -9.72
CA GLU A 256 -18.91 -4.35 -9.75
C GLU A 256 -17.97 -4.86 -8.66
N VAL A 257 -18.42 -5.89 -7.95
CA VAL A 257 -17.64 -6.56 -6.89
C VAL A 257 -16.83 -7.73 -7.44
N ALA A 258 -15.79 -8.14 -6.75
CA ALA A 258 -15.04 -9.34 -7.08
C ALA A 258 -15.92 -10.58 -6.92
N MET A 259 -15.71 -11.56 -7.80
CA MET A 259 -16.32 -12.88 -7.70
C MET A 259 -15.32 -13.90 -7.12
N PRO A 260 -15.71 -14.72 -6.13
CA PRO A 260 -17.05 -14.78 -5.53
C PRO A 260 -17.36 -13.55 -4.65
N SER A 261 -18.63 -13.13 -4.67
CA SER A 261 -19.15 -11.97 -3.93
C SER A 261 -19.26 -12.27 -2.43
N PHE A 262 -18.12 -12.53 -1.80
CA PHE A 262 -17.98 -12.79 -0.37
C PHE A 262 -17.23 -11.64 0.32
N THR A 263 -17.47 -11.50 1.62
CA THR A 263 -16.89 -10.47 2.50
C THR A 263 -15.35 -10.43 2.43
N ASN A 264 -14.66 -11.56 2.67
CA ASN A 264 -13.20 -11.60 2.73
C ASN A 264 -12.52 -11.18 1.40
N PRO A 265 -12.83 -11.81 0.24
CA PRO A 265 -12.25 -11.42 -1.03
C PRO A 265 -12.41 -9.93 -1.35
N ASN A 266 -13.62 -9.40 -1.16
CA ASN A 266 -13.94 -8.02 -1.54
C ASN A 266 -13.33 -7.00 -0.57
N ASN A 267 -13.35 -7.24 0.74
CA ASN A 267 -12.65 -6.37 1.69
C ASN A 267 -11.14 -6.33 1.39
N VAL A 268 -10.54 -7.47 1.08
CA VAL A 268 -9.12 -7.53 0.71
C VAL A 268 -8.86 -6.83 -0.62
N SER A 269 -9.77 -6.96 -1.61
CA SER A 269 -9.70 -6.21 -2.87
C SER A 269 -9.77 -4.69 -2.64
N ILE A 270 -10.62 -4.21 -1.72
CA ILE A 270 -10.73 -2.79 -1.38
C ILE A 270 -9.42 -2.27 -0.79
N ILE A 271 -8.84 -2.96 0.19
CA ILE A 271 -7.61 -2.50 0.84
C ILE A 271 -6.33 -2.75 0.04
N THR A 272 -6.36 -3.54 -1.03
CA THR A 272 -5.19 -3.80 -1.90
C THR A 272 -5.30 -3.12 -3.27
N GLY A 273 -6.51 -2.72 -3.67
CA GLY A 273 -6.79 -2.10 -4.96
C GLY A 273 -6.64 -3.06 -6.15
N VAL A 274 -6.70 -4.37 -5.94
CA VAL A 274 -6.54 -5.43 -6.95
C VAL A 274 -7.51 -6.59 -6.73
N PRO A 275 -7.77 -7.45 -7.72
CA PRO A 275 -8.66 -8.60 -7.57
C PRO A 275 -8.02 -9.79 -6.84
N PRO A 276 -8.82 -10.81 -6.43
CA PRO A 276 -8.36 -12.01 -5.74
C PRO A 276 -7.25 -12.79 -6.45
N ALA A 277 -7.20 -12.74 -7.77
CA ALA A 277 -6.12 -13.35 -8.56
C ALA A 277 -4.72 -12.81 -8.21
N ILE A 278 -4.64 -11.56 -7.72
CA ILE A 278 -3.39 -10.91 -7.33
C ILE A 278 -3.14 -11.07 -5.83
N HIS A 279 -4.10 -10.70 -4.98
CA HIS A 279 -3.91 -10.72 -3.52
C HIS A 279 -4.09 -12.11 -2.87
N GLY A 280 -4.60 -13.11 -3.60
CA GLY A 280 -4.66 -14.51 -3.17
C GLY A 280 -5.86 -14.91 -2.30
N ILE A 281 -6.55 -13.96 -1.68
CA ILE A 281 -7.73 -14.22 -0.83
C ILE A 281 -9.00 -14.36 -1.69
N ALA A 282 -9.36 -15.60 -2.04
CA ALA A 282 -10.49 -15.90 -2.92
C ALA A 282 -11.74 -16.45 -2.22
N GLY A 283 -11.72 -16.62 -0.89
CA GLY A 283 -12.88 -17.08 -0.13
C GLY A 283 -12.66 -17.06 1.37
N ASN A 284 -13.50 -17.78 2.10
CA ASN A 284 -13.39 -17.95 3.56
C ASN A 284 -12.58 -19.18 3.98
N TYR A 285 -12.46 -20.15 3.07
CA TYR A 285 -11.70 -21.39 3.19
C TYR A 285 -11.34 -21.93 1.81
N PHE A 286 -10.44 -22.91 1.75
CA PHE A 286 -10.13 -23.66 0.54
C PHE A 286 -9.80 -25.12 0.89
N LEU A 287 -9.98 -26.03 -0.07
CA LEU A 287 -9.56 -27.42 0.08
C LEU A 287 -8.06 -27.54 -0.23
N ASP A 288 -7.26 -27.89 0.77
CA ASP A 288 -5.91 -28.39 0.54
C ASP A 288 -6.01 -29.80 -0.06
N ARG A 289 -5.58 -29.93 -1.31
CA ARG A 289 -5.67 -31.20 -2.06
C ARG A 289 -4.67 -32.24 -1.59
N GLU A 290 -3.52 -31.82 -1.07
CA GLU A 290 -2.50 -32.75 -0.58
C GLU A 290 -2.90 -33.28 0.80
N ALA A 291 -3.37 -32.39 1.68
CA ALA A 291 -3.83 -32.77 3.02
C ALA A 291 -5.25 -33.37 3.02
N GLY A 292 -6.05 -33.13 1.98
CA GLY A 292 -7.45 -33.53 1.90
C GLY A 292 -8.34 -32.83 2.93
N LYS A 293 -8.02 -31.59 3.31
CA LYS A 293 -8.68 -30.87 4.41
C LYS A 293 -9.08 -29.45 4.01
N ASP A 294 -10.21 -29.01 4.53
CA ASP A 294 -10.63 -27.61 4.42
C ASP A 294 -9.77 -26.74 5.35
N ILE A 295 -9.10 -25.76 4.76
CA ILE A 295 -8.26 -24.79 5.46
C ILE A 295 -9.00 -23.45 5.50
N MET A 296 -9.29 -22.99 6.72
CA MET A 296 -9.94 -21.71 6.96
C MET A 296 -8.93 -20.56 6.79
N ILE A 297 -9.33 -19.50 6.08
CA ILE A 297 -8.53 -18.29 5.94
C ILE A 297 -8.82 -17.36 7.12
N VAL A 298 -8.02 -17.40 8.19
CA VAL A 298 -8.30 -16.72 9.47
C VAL A 298 -7.42 -15.51 9.78
N ASP A 299 -6.41 -15.27 8.95
CA ASP A 299 -5.41 -14.22 9.08
C ASP A 299 -4.80 -13.90 7.70
N ASP A 300 -3.76 -13.07 7.70
CA ASP A 300 -3.05 -12.58 6.52
C ASP A 300 -2.01 -13.56 5.94
N THR A 301 -1.87 -14.78 6.47
CA THR A 301 -0.83 -15.74 6.01
C THR A 301 -0.91 -16.04 4.50
N LEU A 302 -2.10 -15.99 3.92
CA LEU A 302 -2.33 -16.25 2.49
C LEU A 302 -2.36 -14.98 1.63
N LEU A 303 -2.27 -13.80 2.26
CA LEU A 303 -2.27 -12.54 1.55
C LEU A 303 -0.96 -12.39 0.77
N ARG A 304 -1.10 -12.05 -0.52
CA ARG A 304 0.05 -11.82 -1.41
C ARG A 304 0.17 -10.33 -1.70
N GLY A 305 1.38 -9.82 -1.59
CA GLY A 305 1.66 -8.40 -1.76
C GLY A 305 1.31 -7.59 -0.51
N SER A 306 1.12 -6.29 -0.68
CA SER A 306 0.94 -5.33 0.41
C SER A 306 -0.45 -4.69 0.34
N THR A 307 -0.83 -3.93 1.38
CA THR A 307 -2.10 -3.19 1.43
C THR A 307 -1.88 -1.69 1.29
N ILE A 308 -2.90 -0.97 0.82
CA ILE A 308 -2.93 0.50 0.79
C ILE A 308 -2.72 1.04 2.22
N LEU A 309 -3.29 0.36 3.23
CA LEU A 309 -3.16 0.73 4.63
C LEU A 309 -1.70 0.67 5.11
N GLU A 310 -0.99 -0.41 4.80
CA GLU A 310 0.45 -0.56 5.07
C GLU A 310 1.26 0.54 4.36
N GLN A 311 1.05 0.71 3.05
CA GLN A 311 1.82 1.70 2.28
C GLN A 311 1.60 3.14 2.80
N MET A 312 0.37 3.48 3.18
CA MET A 312 0.06 4.77 3.81
C MET A 312 0.71 4.90 5.20
N SER A 313 0.67 3.84 6.01
CA SER A 313 1.32 3.79 7.33
C SER A 313 2.84 4.00 7.22
N ASN A 314 3.50 3.39 6.23
CA ASN A 314 4.95 3.50 6.03
C ASN A 314 5.41 4.94 5.73
N VAL A 315 4.55 5.74 5.09
CA VAL A 315 4.82 7.17 4.83
C VAL A 315 4.31 8.10 5.93
N GLY A 316 3.90 7.54 7.08
CA GLY A 316 3.52 8.29 8.28
C GLY A 316 2.05 8.70 8.34
N VAL A 317 1.18 8.21 7.46
CA VAL A 317 -0.28 8.38 7.62
C VAL A 317 -0.73 7.52 8.80
N ARG A 318 -1.42 8.12 9.77
CA ARG A 318 -1.91 7.39 10.94
C ARG A 318 -3.17 6.62 10.55
N ILE A 319 -3.19 5.30 10.74
CA ILE A 319 -4.27 4.44 10.25
C ILE A 319 -5.22 4.06 11.39
N ALA A 320 -6.52 4.04 11.12
CA ALA A 320 -7.51 3.37 11.96
C ALA A 320 -8.31 2.36 11.12
N ALA A 321 -8.05 1.08 11.34
CA ALA A 321 -8.81 -0.02 10.74
C ALA A 321 -9.73 -0.63 11.81
N VAL A 322 -11.04 -0.45 11.66
CA VAL A 322 -12.01 -0.97 12.64
C VAL A 322 -13.01 -1.87 11.92
N THR A 323 -13.14 -3.11 12.39
CA THR A 323 -14.04 -4.10 11.79
C THR A 323 -15.18 -4.46 12.73
N ALA A 324 -16.28 -4.98 12.18
CA ALA A 324 -17.30 -5.62 13.00
C ALA A 324 -16.78 -6.95 13.57
N LYS A 325 -16.20 -7.81 12.72
CA LYS A 325 -15.72 -9.17 13.04
C LYS A 325 -14.20 -9.26 13.15
N ASP A 326 -13.72 -10.06 14.10
CA ASP A 326 -12.29 -10.15 14.43
C ASP A 326 -11.46 -10.94 13.40
N LYS A 327 -12.09 -11.90 12.72
CA LYS A 327 -11.43 -12.68 11.66
C LYS A 327 -10.89 -11.78 10.54
N LEU A 328 -11.70 -10.82 10.09
CA LEU A 328 -11.30 -9.87 9.05
C LEU A 328 -10.23 -8.89 9.57
N ARG A 329 -10.33 -8.46 10.84
CA ARG A 329 -9.34 -7.58 11.48
C ARG A 329 -7.92 -8.13 11.36
N LYS A 330 -7.73 -9.43 11.57
CA LYS A 330 -6.41 -10.08 11.46
C LYS A 330 -5.79 -9.94 10.06
N ILE A 331 -6.61 -9.97 9.01
CA ILE A 331 -6.15 -9.75 7.64
C ILE A 331 -5.77 -8.27 7.43
N LEU A 332 -6.58 -7.34 7.94
CA LEU A 332 -6.35 -5.90 7.80
C LEU A 332 -5.12 -5.42 8.58
N THR A 333 -4.67 -6.15 9.60
CA THR A 333 -3.44 -5.87 10.34
C THR A 333 -2.18 -6.05 9.48
N HIS A 334 -2.26 -6.71 8.32
CA HIS A 334 -1.10 -6.97 7.46
C HIS A 334 -0.25 -5.72 7.20
N GLY A 335 1.02 -5.79 7.61
CA GLY A 335 2.00 -4.71 7.45
C GLY A 335 1.82 -3.50 8.37
N LEU A 336 0.75 -3.42 9.17
CA LEU A 336 0.56 -2.32 10.11
C LEU A 336 1.46 -2.49 11.33
N THR A 337 2.18 -1.42 11.67
CA THR A 337 2.91 -1.36 12.95
C THR A 337 1.99 -0.83 14.05
N LEU A 338 1.65 -1.70 15.00
CA LEU A 338 0.79 -1.39 16.15
C LEU A 338 1.61 -1.07 17.41
N GLY A 339 0.95 -0.73 18.52
CA GLY A 339 1.59 -0.41 19.81
C GLY A 339 2.42 0.87 19.80
N LYS A 340 3.72 0.76 19.51
CA LYS A 340 4.63 1.92 19.39
C LYS A 340 4.46 2.67 18.06
N GLY A 341 3.73 2.08 17.10
CA GLY A 341 3.35 2.74 15.86
C GLY A 341 2.16 3.69 16.03
N ASN A 342 1.80 4.38 14.95
CA ASN A 342 0.68 5.34 14.94
C ASN A 342 -0.63 4.74 14.39
N SER A 343 -0.72 3.42 14.30
CA SER A 343 -1.86 2.73 13.69
C SER A 343 -2.68 2.01 14.76
N VAL A 344 -4.00 2.01 14.56
CA VAL A 344 -4.99 1.35 15.40
C VAL A 344 -5.72 0.32 14.54
N CYS A 345 -5.80 -0.93 15.01
CA CYS A 345 -6.50 -2.00 14.32
C CYS A 345 -7.23 -2.91 15.31
N PHE A 346 -8.57 -2.88 15.35
CA PHE A 346 -9.36 -3.73 16.24
C PHE A 346 -10.74 -4.05 15.69
N SER A 347 -11.44 -4.97 16.35
CA SER A 347 -12.81 -5.36 16.00
C SER A 347 -13.78 -5.01 17.12
N SER A 348 -15.01 -4.67 16.76
CA SER A 348 -16.09 -4.50 17.71
C SER A 348 -16.38 -5.80 18.46
N GLU A 349 -16.23 -6.96 17.81
CA GLU A 349 -16.39 -8.29 18.42
C GLU A 349 -15.42 -8.59 19.57
N LYS A 350 -14.25 -7.94 19.59
CA LYS A 350 -13.21 -8.12 20.60
C LYS A 350 -12.77 -6.80 21.25
N ALA A 351 -13.68 -5.81 21.29
CA ALA A 351 -13.40 -4.49 21.84
C ALA A 351 -12.95 -4.53 23.31
N ALA A 352 -13.54 -5.42 24.12
CA ALA A 352 -13.21 -5.54 25.55
C ALA A 352 -11.80 -6.10 25.81
N SER A 353 -11.21 -6.82 24.84
CA SER A 353 -9.90 -7.47 24.98
C SER A 353 -8.77 -6.73 24.23
N CYS A 354 -9.01 -5.51 23.75
CA CYS A 354 -8.00 -4.77 22.99
C CYS A 354 -6.81 -4.36 23.86
N THR A 355 -5.60 -4.56 23.32
CA THR A 355 -4.35 -4.16 23.98
C THR A 355 -3.55 -3.20 23.11
N LEU A 356 -2.71 -2.37 23.74
CA LEU A 356 -1.82 -1.49 22.99
C LEU A 356 -0.92 -2.29 22.02
N GLU A 357 -0.36 -3.40 22.46
CA GLU A 357 0.54 -4.23 21.65
C GLU A 357 -0.15 -4.82 20.41
N GLU A 358 -1.30 -5.46 20.59
CA GLU A 358 -1.98 -6.18 19.50
C GLU A 358 -2.90 -5.29 18.65
N ASN A 359 -3.33 -4.13 19.16
CA ASN A 359 -4.35 -3.31 18.51
C ASN A 359 -3.96 -1.84 18.33
N GLY A 360 -2.85 -1.39 18.93
CA GLY A 360 -2.50 0.03 19.00
C GLY A 360 -3.40 0.85 19.93
N ILE A 361 -4.31 0.19 20.67
CA ILE A 361 -5.25 0.83 21.58
C ILE A 361 -5.70 -0.12 22.69
N SER A 362 -5.92 0.41 23.89
CA SER A 362 -6.59 -0.27 25.00
C SER A 362 -7.88 0.45 25.38
N ASP A 363 -8.70 -0.16 26.24
CA ASP A 363 -9.88 0.46 26.84
C ASP A 363 -10.91 0.99 25.83
N VAL A 364 -11.15 0.23 24.75
CA VAL A 364 -12.05 0.63 23.65
C VAL A 364 -13.48 0.87 24.15
N GLU A 365 -13.99 0.07 25.08
CA GLU A 365 -15.33 0.30 25.66
C GLU A 365 -15.44 1.66 26.37
N LYS A 366 -14.35 2.10 27.01
CA LYS A 366 -14.27 3.43 27.65
C LYS A 366 -14.16 4.54 26.60
N LEU A 367 -13.40 4.31 25.52
CA LEU A 367 -13.30 5.24 24.39
C LEU A 367 -14.69 5.50 23.77
N VAL A 368 -15.42 4.43 23.48
CA VAL A 368 -16.74 4.50 22.84
C VAL A 368 -17.82 4.92 23.83
N GLY A 369 -17.65 4.60 25.11
CA GLY A 369 -18.58 4.92 26.20
C GLY A 369 -19.70 3.88 26.36
N ARG A 370 -19.54 2.68 25.82
CA ARG A 370 -20.51 1.58 25.92
C ARG A 370 -19.80 0.21 25.83
N PRO A 371 -20.40 -0.86 26.39
CA PRO A 371 -19.79 -2.17 26.35
C PRO A 371 -19.75 -2.75 24.94
N GLN A 372 -18.91 -3.76 24.77
CA GLN A 372 -18.82 -4.60 23.59
C GLN A 372 -20.21 -5.13 23.21
N PRO A 373 -20.67 -4.91 21.96
CA PRO A 373 -22.00 -5.34 21.53
C PRO A 373 -22.05 -6.86 21.24
N PRO A 374 -23.26 -7.45 21.25
CA PRO A 374 -23.45 -8.83 20.82
C PRO A 374 -23.03 -9.05 19.36
N GLN A 375 -22.46 -10.23 19.08
CA GLN A 375 -21.92 -10.57 17.76
C GLN A 375 -22.99 -10.62 16.63
N PHE A 376 -24.23 -10.95 16.96
CA PHE A 376 -25.36 -11.07 16.04
C PHE A 376 -26.34 -9.92 16.24
N SER A 377 -25.90 -8.70 15.92
CA SER A 377 -26.67 -7.47 16.10
C SER A 377 -26.20 -6.37 15.16
N GLY A 378 -27.11 -5.50 14.72
CA GLY A 378 -26.76 -4.24 14.05
C GLY A 378 -25.89 -3.31 14.91
N GLU A 379 -25.96 -3.45 16.24
CA GLU A 379 -25.12 -2.69 17.17
C GLU A 379 -23.63 -2.97 17.00
N LEU A 380 -23.26 -4.17 16.50
CA LEU A 380 -21.87 -4.51 16.18
C LEU A 380 -21.31 -3.59 15.10
N SER A 381 -22.08 -3.33 14.06
CA SER A 381 -21.74 -2.39 12.98
C SER A 381 -21.77 -0.94 13.44
N LEU A 382 -22.77 -0.54 14.24
CA LEU A 382 -22.84 0.83 14.76
C LEU A 382 -21.69 1.16 15.70
N PHE A 383 -21.17 0.17 16.45
CA PHE A 383 -20.01 0.35 17.32
C PHE A 383 -18.74 0.66 16.52
N VAL A 384 -18.55 0.07 15.34
CA VAL A 384 -17.42 0.39 14.43
C VAL A 384 -17.43 1.88 14.09
N LEU A 385 -18.60 2.40 13.74
CA LEU A 385 -18.77 3.81 13.37
C LEU A 385 -18.59 4.74 14.58
N ASP A 386 -19.14 4.36 15.74
CA ASP A 386 -18.96 5.14 16.99
C ASP A 386 -17.48 5.21 17.39
N ALA A 387 -16.75 4.10 17.29
CA ALA A 387 -15.31 4.04 17.48
C ALA A 387 -14.55 4.94 16.49
N GLY A 388 -14.90 4.87 15.19
CA GLY A 388 -14.31 5.73 14.16
C GLY A 388 -14.52 7.22 14.46
N ILE A 389 -15.74 7.61 14.87
CA ILE A 389 -16.06 8.98 15.30
C ILE A 389 -15.18 9.38 16.49
N LYS A 390 -15.06 8.55 17.53
CA LYS A 390 -14.28 8.88 18.73
C LYS A 390 -12.79 9.02 18.44
N LEU A 391 -12.24 8.15 17.60
CA LEU A 391 -10.86 8.24 17.13
C LEU A 391 -10.62 9.52 16.32
N LEU A 392 -11.59 9.93 15.51
CA LEU A 392 -11.53 11.19 14.76
C LEU A 392 -11.64 12.43 15.67
N GLU A 393 -12.56 12.42 16.64
CA GLU A 393 -12.74 13.50 17.64
C GLU A 393 -11.46 13.73 18.46
N GLN A 394 -10.69 12.67 18.70
CA GLN A 394 -9.42 12.72 19.45
C GLN A 394 -8.19 12.93 18.56
N ASP A 395 -8.38 13.19 17.26
CA ASP A 395 -7.29 13.33 16.27
C ASP A 395 -6.29 12.16 16.34
N ARG A 396 -6.78 10.92 16.38
CA ARG A 396 -5.94 9.72 16.55
C ARG A 396 -5.49 9.09 15.24
N ALA A 397 -6.18 9.36 14.13
CA ALA A 397 -5.88 8.78 12.82
C ALA A 397 -6.22 9.75 11.68
N ASP A 398 -5.57 9.54 10.53
CA ASP A 398 -5.70 10.33 9.32
C ASP A 398 -6.47 9.59 8.21
N LEU A 399 -6.33 8.26 8.16
CA LEU A 399 -7.03 7.39 7.21
C LEU A 399 -7.76 6.28 7.98
N PHE A 400 -9.06 6.17 7.74
CA PHE A 400 -9.92 5.20 8.39
C PHE A 400 -10.47 4.20 7.39
N TYR A 401 -10.40 2.92 7.73
CA TYR A 401 -11.13 1.86 7.06
C TYR A 401 -12.10 1.22 8.06
N LEU A 402 -13.38 1.50 7.88
CA LEU A 402 -14.46 1.08 8.77
C LEU A 402 -15.32 0.04 8.04
N THR A 403 -15.20 -1.23 8.41
CA THR A 403 -15.98 -2.31 7.76
C THR A 403 -17.01 -2.89 8.71
N LEU A 404 -18.24 -2.95 8.24
CA LEU A 404 -19.40 -3.37 9.00
C LEU A 404 -19.64 -4.88 8.85
N SER A 405 -20.77 -5.37 9.33
CA SER A 405 -21.27 -6.73 9.05
C SER A 405 -22.66 -6.69 8.41
N ASP A 406 -22.93 -7.65 7.55
CA ASP A 406 -24.18 -7.87 6.81
C ASP A 406 -25.31 -8.53 7.61
N PHE A 407 -25.20 -8.58 8.94
CA PHE A 407 -26.21 -9.25 9.79
C PHE A 407 -27.64 -8.72 9.57
N ILE A 408 -27.79 -7.40 9.47
CA ILE A 408 -29.10 -6.77 9.22
C ILE A 408 -29.60 -7.15 7.83
N GLN A 409 -28.73 -7.10 6.82
CA GLN A 409 -29.06 -7.31 5.42
C GLN A 409 -29.40 -8.77 5.13
N HIS A 410 -28.80 -9.71 5.86
CA HIS A 410 -29.18 -11.12 5.83
C HIS A 410 -30.55 -11.39 6.45
N THR A 411 -31.00 -10.56 7.39
CA THR A 411 -32.20 -10.80 8.19
C THR A 411 -33.41 -10.00 7.73
N HIS A 412 -33.19 -8.80 7.19
CA HIS A 412 -34.23 -7.81 6.93
C HIS A 412 -34.09 -7.20 5.55
N ALA A 413 -35.13 -7.31 4.73
CA ALA A 413 -35.19 -6.63 3.45
C ALA A 413 -35.29 -5.10 3.64
N PRO A 414 -34.98 -4.28 2.62
CA PRO A 414 -35.21 -2.85 2.70
C PRO A 414 -36.70 -2.52 2.93
N ARG A 415 -37.02 -1.50 3.73
CA ARG A 415 -38.36 -1.12 4.25
C ARG A 415 -38.92 -1.99 5.37
N GLU A 416 -38.16 -2.96 5.86
CA GLU A 416 -38.44 -3.53 7.17
C GLU A 416 -37.94 -2.60 8.26
N LYS A 417 -38.67 -2.51 9.37
CA LYS A 417 -38.42 -1.55 10.43
C LYS A 417 -36.98 -1.64 10.96
N GLU A 418 -36.48 -2.84 11.21
CA GLU A 418 -35.13 -3.09 11.71
C GLU A 418 -34.05 -2.67 10.70
N SER A 419 -34.31 -2.81 9.40
CA SER A 419 -33.41 -2.35 8.34
C SER A 419 -33.39 -0.82 8.28
N ASP A 420 -34.55 -0.20 8.24
CA ASP A 420 -34.69 1.26 8.12
C ASP A 420 -34.11 1.98 9.36
N ASP A 421 -34.37 1.45 10.56
CA ASP A 421 -33.79 1.96 11.81
C ASP A 421 -32.25 1.88 11.79
N PHE A 422 -31.69 0.77 11.27
CA PHE A 422 -30.25 0.60 11.14
C PHE A 422 -29.64 1.60 10.15
N TYR A 423 -30.24 1.77 8.98
CA TYR A 423 -29.73 2.69 7.96
C TYR A 423 -29.88 4.16 8.38
N ALA A 424 -30.94 4.54 9.08
CA ALA A 424 -31.08 5.87 9.67
C ALA A 424 -29.98 6.13 10.73
N ALA A 425 -29.70 5.14 11.59
CA ALA A 425 -28.65 5.24 12.59
C ALA A 425 -27.23 5.28 11.98
N LEU A 426 -27.02 4.57 10.87
CA LEU A 426 -25.79 4.61 10.07
C LEU A 426 -25.60 5.97 9.40
N ASP A 427 -26.65 6.54 8.80
CA ASP A 427 -26.61 7.87 8.15
C ASP A 427 -26.25 8.98 9.14
N ALA A 428 -26.83 8.95 10.35
CA ALA A 428 -26.51 9.92 11.40
C ALA A 428 -25.02 9.89 11.81
N ARG A 429 -24.39 8.72 11.81
CA ARG A 429 -22.96 8.56 12.12
C ARG A 429 -22.07 9.03 10.97
N ILE A 430 -22.50 8.78 9.74
CA ILE A 430 -21.83 9.35 8.55
C ILE A 430 -21.90 10.87 8.59
N ALA A 431 -23.06 11.45 8.93
CA ALA A 431 -23.22 12.89 9.10
C ALA A 431 -22.20 13.42 10.11
N ARG A 432 -22.05 12.75 11.25
CA ARG A 432 -21.10 13.13 12.29
C ARG A 432 -19.64 13.12 11.79
N LEU A 433 -19.24 12.12 11.00
CA LEU A 433 -17.90 12.08 10.41
C LEU A 433 -17.66 13.25 9.44
N VAL A 434 -18.67 13.62 8.65
CA VAL A 434 -18.61 14.77 7.73
C VAL A 434 -18.51 16.09 8.50
N GLU A 435 -19.30 16.26 9.57
CA GLU A 435 -19.26 17.43 10.45
C GLU A 435 -17.89 17.65 11.09
N LEU A 436 -17.19 16.56 11.43
CA LEU A 436 -15.82 16.58 11.93
C LEU A 436 -14.78 16.91 10.85
N GLY A 437 -15.21 17.19 9.61
CA GLY A 437 -14.37 17.64 8.51
C GLY A 437 -13.76 16.53 7.67
N ALA A 438 -14.13 15.26 7.92
CA ALA A 438 -13.60 14.13 7.16
C ALA A 438 -14.10 14.13 5.71
N LYS A 439 -13.24 13.66 4.81
CA LYS A 439 -13.68 13.20 3.48
C LYS A 439 -14.18 11.77 3.62
N VAL A 440 -15.47 11.54 3.39
CA VAL A 440 -16.09 10.21 3.56
C VAL A 440 -16.37 9.58 2.19
N ALA A 441 -16.05 8.29 2.06
CA ALA A 441 -16.40 7.44 0.92
C ALA A 441 -17.04 6.14 1.44
N ILE A 442 -18.04 5.63 0.74
CA ILE A 442 -18.87 4.50 1.18
C ILE A 442 -19.04 3.54 0.00
N SER A 443 -18.92 2.24 0.26
CA SER A 443 -19.18 1.16 -0.70
C SER A 443 -19.72 -0.06 0.05
N GLY A 444 -20.19 -1.07 -0.70
CA GLY A 444 -20.35 -2.44 -0.21
C GLY A 444 -19.25 -3.36 -0.74
N ASP A 445 -19.09 -4.50 -0.09
CA ASP A 445 -18.26 -5.63 -0.53
C ASP A 445 -19.06 -6.62 -1.41
N HIS A 446 -20.37 -6.73 -1.19
CA HIS A 446 -21.33 -7.38 -2.05
C HIS A 446 -22.75 -6.83 -1.85
N GLY A 447 -23.65 -7.16 -2.78
CA GLY A 447 -25.09 -6.96 -2.59
C GLY A 447 -25.73 -8.06 -1.75
N MET A 448 -27.06 -8.07 -1.71
CA MET A 448 -27.85 -9.07 -0.98
C MET A 448 -29.15 -9.36 -1.72
N ASN A 449 -29.58 -10.62 -1.71
CA ASN A 449 -30.80 -11.06 -2.39
C ASN A 449 -31.55 -12.10 -1.55
N GLY A 450 -32.87 -12.12 -1.67
CA GLY A 450 -33.68 -13.22 -1.16
C GLY A 450 -33.29 -14.54 -1.84
N LYS A 451 -32.99 -15.56 -1.05
CA LYS A 451 -32.61 -16.92 -1.51
C LYS A 451 -33.71 -17.94 -1.21
N CYS A 452 -34.96 -17.46 -1.24
CA CYS A 452 -36.12 -18.25 -0.91
C CYS A 452 -37.14 -18.22 -2.05
N SER A 453 -37.90 -19.29 -2.18
CA SER A 453 -39.10 -19.34 -3.00
C SER A 453 -40.18 -18.39 -2.46
N PRO A 454 -41.25 -18.10 -3.24
CA PRO A 454 -42.36 -17.23 -2.80
C PRO A 454 -43.08 -17.68 -1.52
N ASP A 455 -42.99 -18.96 -1.14
CA ASP A 455 -43.53 -19.50 0.12
C ASP A 455 -42.54 -19.42 1.30
N GLY A 456 -41.39 -18.76 1.10
CA GLY A 456 -40.38 -18.47 2.13
C GLY A 456 -39.41 -19.62 2.40
N LYS A 457 -39.44 -20.72 1.64
CA LYS A 457 -38.50 -21.83 1.82
C LYS A 457 -37.16 -21.53 1.12
N PRO A 458 -36.02 -21.93 1.70
CA PRO A 458 -34.73 -21.80 1.04
C PRO A 458 -34.71 -22.53 -0.31
N ASP A 459 -34.29 -21.83 -1.36
CA ASP A 459 -34.08 -22.41 -2.70
C ASP A 459 -32.63 -22.88 -2.81
N VAL A 460 -32.40 -24.16 -2.49
CA VAL A 460 -31.07 -24.74 -2.32
C VAL A 460 -30.85 -25.89 -3.29
N PHE A 461 -29.74 -25.83 -4.01
CA PHE A 461 -29.27 -26.92 -4.85
C PHE A 461 -28.09 -27.65 -4.19
N PHE A 462 -28.32 -28.87 -3.71
CA PHE A 462 -27.31 -29.69 -3.03
C PHE A 462 -26.35 -30.34 -4.02
N LEU A 463 -25.38 -29.57 -4.51
CA LEU A 463 -24.40 -30.01 -5.51
C LEU A 463 -23.69 -31.32 -5.17
N GLN A 464 -23.41 -31.56 -3.88
CA GLN A 464 -22.72 -32.76 -3.43
C GLN A 464 -23.54 -34.03 -3.68
N ASP A 465 -24.86 -33.97 -3.47
CA ASP A 465 -25.77 -35.10 -3.66
C ASP A 465 -25.91 -35.43 -5.15
N GLU A 466 -25.99 -34.39 -5.99
CA GLU A 466 -26.07 -34.53 -7.45
C GLU A 466 -24.79 -35.09 -8.06
N LEU A 467 -23.62 -34.69 -7.54
CA LEU A 467 -22.32 -35.21 -8.00
C LEU A 467 -21.99 -36.58 -7.41
N ARG A 468 -22.60 -36.96 -6.28
CA ARG A 468 -22.38 -38.25 -5.60
C ARG A 468 -23.69 -38.89 -5.14
N PRO A 469 -24.57 -39.31 -6.07
CA PRO A 469 -25.89 -39.85 -5.73
C PRO A 469 -25.82 -41.10 -4.85
N ASP A 470 -24.74 -41.89 -4.94
CA ASP A 470 -24.57 -43.12 -4.16
C ASP A 470 -24.07 -42.89 -2.71
N SER A 471 -23.70 -41.66 -2.35
CA SER A 471 -23.15 -41.35 -1.01
C SER A 471 -24.20 -40.95 0.04
N VAL A 472 -25.45 -40.72 -0.40
CA VAL A 472 -26.57 -40.29 0.45
C VAL A 472 -26.97 -41.36 1.49
N GLY A 473 -26.63 -42.63 1.25
CA GLY A 473 -26.93 -43.73 2.18
C GLY A 473 -25.94 -43.95 3.34
N ALA A 474 -24.77 -43.30 3.34
CA ALA A 474 -23.70 -43.60 4.31
C ALA A 474 -23.63 -42.65 5.52
N LEU A 475 -24.33 -41.51 5.48
CA LEU A 475 -24.37 -40.54 6.59
C LEU A 475 -25.64 -40.64 7.45
N ALA A 476 -26.56 -41.54 7.11
CA ALA A 476 -27.81 -41.80 7.84
C ALA A 476 -27.80 -43.13 8.61
N ALA A 477 -26.63 -43.75 8.83
CA ALA A 477 -26.46 -45.00 9.59
C ALA A 477 -25.67 -44.79 10.88
#